data_AF-A0A7Y4TJH2-F1
#
_entry.id   AF-A0A7Y4TJH2-F1
#
_cell.length_a   1.000
_cell.length_b   1.000
_cell.length_c   1.000
_cell.angle_alpha   90.00
_cell.angle_beta   90.00
_cell.angle_gamma   90.00
#
_symmetry.space_group_name_H-M   'P 1'
#
loop_
_entity.id
_entity.type
_entity.pdbx_description
1 polymer ?
#
loop_
_entity_poly.entity_id
_entity_poly.type
_entity_poly.pdbx_seq_one_letter_code
_entity_poly.pdbx_strand_id
1 'polypeptide(L)'
;MLKRYMHNRERHFAMLNDNRTVQAFEWGAEFVTDHLNGHDPKSILSEFSNRVVANSDDYFAAPVGIKFSLESRLYPSTASLSAEELKTPPDQIEMPVLNWKSAVETISIENNTAYAAYFPHPDKRAAVIILPHWNAKAGTYFDLAKFLNKVGLSALRLTL
;
A
#
# COMPACT_ATOMS: atom_id res chain seq x y z
N MET A 1 31.17 14.43 -14.98
CA MET A 1 31.16 13.04 -15.48
C MET A 1 30.09 12.16 -14.80
N LEU A 2 29.94 12.20 -13.47
CA LEU A 2 28.99 11.35 -12.74
C LEU A 2 27.52 11.53 -13.17
N LYS A 3 27.05 12.76 -13.35
CA LYS A 3 25.69 13.08 -13.84
C LYS A 3 25.37 12.37 -15.17
N ARG A 4 26.30 12.40 -16.13
CA ARG A 4 26.09 11.78 -17.45
C ARG A 4 26.05 10.25 -17.36
N TYR A 5 26.89 9.68 -16.51
CA TYR A 5 26.88 8.25 -16.21
C TYR A 5 25.56 7.80 -15.55
N MET A 6 25.08 8.54 -14.54
CA MET A 6 23.81 8.25 -13.87
C MET A 6 22.63 8.33 -14.83
N HIS A 7 22.51 9.42 -15.61
CA HIS A 7 21.44 9.55 -16.61
C HIS A 7 21.46 8.46 -17.69
N ASN A 8 22.67 8.06 -18.14
CA ASN A 8 22.78 6.99 -19.12
C ASN A 8 22.36 5.63 -18.55
N ARG A 9 22.71 5.34 -17.29
CA ARG A 9 22.25 4.13 -16.59
C ARG A 9 20.74 4.14 -16.35
N GLU A 10 20.18 5.25 -15.89
CA GLU A 10 18.73 5.38 -15.71
C GLU A 10 17.97 5.17 -17.01
N ARG A 11 18.38 5.83 -18.10
CA ARG A 11 17.74 5.62 -19.42
C ARG A 11 17.84 4.17 -19.87
N HIS A 12 19.01 3.54 -19.72
CA HIS A 12 19.19 2.14 -20.08
C HIS A 12 18.20 1.24 -19.32
N PHE A 13 18.16 1.32 -17.98
CA PHE A 13 17.24 0.50 -17.19
C PHE A 13 15.76 0.84 -17.43
N ALA A 14 15.43 2.12 -17.63
CA ALA A 14 14.06 2.55 -17.89
C ALA A 14 13.52 2.03 -19.24
N MET A 15 14.40 1.75 -20.21
CA MET A 15 14.05 1.28 -21.55
C MET A 15 14.25 -0.24 -21.76
N LEU A 16 14.79 -0.97 -20.77
CA LEU A 16 14.89 -2.44 -20.85
C LEU A 16 13.52 -3.14 -20.75
N ASN A 17 12.52 -2.48 -20.15
CA ASN A 17 11.18 -3.02 -19.97
C ASN A 17 10.18 -2.27 -20.88
N ASP A 18 9.80 -2.90 -21.99
CA ASP A 18 8.78 -2.40 -22.93
C ASP A 18 7.36 -2.91 -22.59
N ASN A 19 7.18 -3.50 -21.40
CA ASN A 19 5.87 -3.97 -20.92
C ASN A 19 4.94 -2.83 -20.48
N ARG A 20 5.15 -1.61 -20.99
CA ARG A 20 4.37 -0.43 -20.63
C ARG A 20 3.26 -0.25 -21.65
N THR A 21 2.06 -0.67 -21.29
CA THR A 21 0.87 -0.36 -22.09
C THR A 21 0.50 1.10 -21.89
N VAL A 22 0.55 1.90 -22.95
CA VAL A 22 0.00 3.27 -22.93
C VAL A 22 -1.51 3.16 -23.02
N GLN A 23 -2.19 3.48 -21.92
CA GLN A 23 -3.66 3.56 -21.89
C GLN A 23 -4.13 4.95 -22.30
N ALA A 24 -5.37 5.04 -22.77
CA ALA A 24 -6.03 6.33 -22.94
C ALA A 24 -6.18 7.02 -21.57
N PHE A 25 -6.22 8.35 -21.59
CA PHE A 25 -6.49 9.09 -20.37
C PHE A 25 -7.92 8.83 -19.88
N GLU A 26 -8.04 8.46 -18.61
CA GLU A 26 -9.31 8.28 -17.92
C GLU A 26 -9.33 9.14 -16.66
N TRP A 27 -10.51 9.67 -16.32
CA TRP A 27 -10.67 10.58 -15.19
C TRP A 27 -10.74 9.87 -13.84
N GLY A 28 -11.05 8.57 -13.81
CA GLY A 28 -11.25 7.83 -12.55
C GLY A 28 -12.51 8.25 -11.78
N ALA A 29 -13.55 8.73 -12.48
CA ALA A 29 -14.77 9.22 -11.84
C ALA A 29 -15.55 8.11 -11.13
N GLU A 30 -15.38 6.86 -11.56
CA GLU A 30 -15.92 5.65 -10.95
C GLU A 30 -15.46 5.41 -9.50
N PHE A 31 -14.41 6.11 -9.03
CA PHE A 31 -13.97 6.06 -7.63
C PHE A 31 -14.66 7.09 -6.73
N VAL A 32 -15.43 8.03 -7.29
CA VAL A 32 -16.10 9.11 -6.54
C VAL A 32 -17.61 9.18 -6.78
N THR A 33 -18.12 8.51 -7.83
CA THR A 33 -19.56 8.41 -8.13
C THR A 33 -19.88 7.06 -8.79
N ASP A 34 -21.03 6.48 -8.45
CA ASP A 34 -21.52 5.22 -9.03
C ASP A 34 -22.01 5.40 -10.48
N HIS A 35 -22.49 6.61 -10.83
CA HIS A 35 -23.09 6.89 -12.13
C HIS A 35 -22.65 8.24 -12.68
N LEU A 36 -22.09 8.21 -13.89
CA LEU A 36 -21.67 9.42 -14.62
C LEU A 36 -22.84 10.16 -15.29
N ASN A 37 -23.97 9.50 -15.56
CA ASN A 37 -25.21 10.08 -16.14
C ASN A 37 -25.00 11.11 -17.28
N GLY A 38 -23.92 10.98 -18.07
CA GLY A 38 -23.57 11.93 -19.14
C GLY A 38 -23.01 13.29 -18.68
N HIS A 39 -22.72 13.46 -17.39
CA HIS A 39 -22.08 14.66 -16.84
C HIS A 39 -20.58 14.70 -17.19
N ASP A 40 -20.04 15.92 -17.29
CA ASP A 40 -18.61 16.17 -17.47
C ASP A 40 -17.81 15.66 -16.25
N PRO A 41 -16.88 14.68 -16.42
CA PRO A 41 -16.11 14.10 -15.32
C PRO A 41 -15.34 15.14 -14.50
N LYS A 42 -14.88 16.22 -15.14
CA LYS A 42 -14.19 17.32 -14.45
C LYS A 42 -15.10 18.02 -13.45
N SER A 43 -16.35 18.30 -13.82
CA SER A 43 -17.32 18.93 -12.91
C SER A 43 -17.58 18.04 -11.70
N ILE A 44 -17.79 16.74 -11.93
CA ILE A 44 -18.01 15.76 -10.86
C ILE A 44 -16.86 15.75 -9.86
N LEU A 45 -15.62 15.64 -10.35
CA LEU A 45 -14.43 15.61 -9.48
C LEU A 45 -14.25 16.93 -8.72
N SER A 46 -14.57 18.06 -9.36
CA SER A 46 -14.49 19.38 -8.73
C SER A 46 -15.54 19.54 -7.62
N GLU A 47 -16.79 19.13 -7.88
CA GLU A 47 -17.88 19.13 -6.91
C GLU A 47 -17.62 18.19 -5.74
N PHE A 48 -17.14 16.97 -6.03
CA PHE A 48 -16.71 16.01 -5.02
C PHE A 48 -15.64 16.61 -4.12
N SER A 49 -14.59 17.19 -4.72
CA SER A 49 -13.48 17.80 -3.96
C SER A 49 -13.97 18.93 -3.07
N ASN A 50 -14.81 19.83 -3.60
CA ASN A 50 -15.40 20.92 -2.82
C ASN A 50 -16.22 20.41 -1.64
N ARG A 51 -17.03 19.37 -1.86
CA ARG A 51 -17.86 18.76 -0.81
C ARG A 51 -16.99 18.09 0.27
N VAL A 52 -15.95 17.34 -0.12
CA VAL A 52 -15.03 16.69 0.82
C VAL A 52 -14.28 17.71 1.65
N VAL A 53 -13.77 18.78 1.02
CA VAL A 53 -13.07 19.86 1.75
C VAL A 53 -14.01 20.57 2.72
N ALA A 54 -15.26 20.84 2.32
CA ALA A 54 -16.24 21.49 3.18
C ALA A 54 -16.71 20.59 4.35
N ASN A 55 -16.59 19.27 4.24
CA ASN A 55 -17.02 18.29 5.23
C ASN A 55 -15.86 17.34 5.60
N SER A 56 -14.66 17.88 5.80
CA SER A 56 -13.44 17.08 5.95
C SER A 56 -13.47 16.17 7.17
N ASP A 57 -14.04 16.64 8.28
CA ASP A 57 -14.10 15.88 9.52
C ASP A 57 -14.90 14.59 9.34
N ASP A 58 -16.04 14.67 8.64
CA ASP A 58 -16.86 13.50 8.31
C ASP A 58 -16.15 12.58 7.31
N TYR A 59 -15.47 13.16 6.30
CA TYR A 59 -14.77 12.38 5.29
C TYR A 59 -13.58 11.58 5.86
N PHE A 60 -12.85 12.16 6.82
CA PHE A 60 -11.70 11.51 7.47
C PHE A 60 -12.06 10.79 8.78
N ALA A 61 -13.34 10.78 9.17
CA ALA A 61 -13.80 10.07 10.35
C ALA A 61 -13.53 8.56 10.21
N ALA A 62 -12.89 7.98 11.22
CA ALA A 62 -12.68 6.53 11.24
C ALA A 62 -14.02 5.82 11.51
N PRO A 63 -14.35 4.76 10.74
CA PRO A 63 -15.55 3.96 11.01
C PRO A 63 -15.53 3.41 12.44
N VAL A 64 -16.65 3.52 13.14
CA VAL A 64 -16.79 2.93 14.47
C VAL A 64 -16.97 1.42 14.35
N GLY A 65 -16.27 0.65 15.19
CA GLY A 65 -16.48 -0.79 15.30
C GLY A 65 -15.93 -1.61 14.12
N ILE A 66 -14.81 -1.18 13.52
CA ILE A 66 -14.11 -1.97 12.49
C ILE A 66 -13.82 -3.36 13.04
N LYS A 67 -14.37 -4.37 12.36
CA LYS A 67 -14.04 -5.77 12.61
C LYS A 67 -12.77 -6.11 11.86
N PHE A 68 -11.86 -6.78 12.53
CA PHE A 68 -10.64 -7.31 11.95
C PHE A 68 -10.51 -8.80 12.28
N SER A 69 -9.78 -9.53 11.45
CA SER A 69 -9.30 -10.87 11.76
C SER A 69 -7.77 -10.87 11.79
N LEU A 70 -7.21 -11.87 12.49
CA LEU A 70 -5.78 -12.13 12.54
C LEU A 70 -5.53 -13.50 11.96
N GLU A 71 -4.80 -13.56 10.85
CA GLU A 71 -4.48 -14.79 10.13
C GLU A 71 -2.98 -15.00 10.12
N SER A 72 -2.57 -16.26 10.01
CA SER A 72 -1.18 -16.60 9.78
C SER A 72 -0.90 -16.65 8.27
N ARG A 73 0.12 -15.92 7.79
CA ARG A 73 0.52 -15.94 6.36
C ARG A 73 2.01 -16.15 6.21
N LEU A 74 2.38 -16.89 5.16
CA LEU A 74 3.76 -17.12 4.77
C LEU A 74 4.24 -15.93 3.93
N TYR A 75 5.32 -15.29 4.37
CA TYR A 75 6.02 -14.28 3.62
C TYR A 75 7.34 -14.84 3.12
N PRO A 76 7.72 -14.52 1.87
CA PRO A 76 9.07 -14.81 1.43
C PRO A 76 10.03 -13.97 2.29
N SER A 77 11.07 -14.58 2.86
CA SER A 77 12.13 -13.91 3.66
C SER A 77 12.95 -12.89 2.82
N THR A 78 12.44 -12.49 1.65
CA THR A 78 13.19 -11.91 0.54
C THR A 78 13.15 -10.41 0.44
N ALA A 79 12.70 -9.73 1.50
CA ALA A 79 12.76 -8.28 1.63
C ALA A 79 14.09 -7.67 1.17
N SER A 80 15.17 -8.42 1.42
CA SER A 80 16.56 -8.03 1.24
C SER A 80 17.30 -8.85 0.17
N LEU A 81 16.62 -9.78 -0.51
CA LEU A 81 17.28 -10.63 -1.52
C LEU A 81 17.36 -9.93 -2.88
N SER A 82 18.55 -10.00 -3.46
CA SER A 82 18.88 -9.63 -4.82
C SER A 82 18.14 -10.51 -5.85
N ALA A 83 18.12 -10.06 -7.11
CA ALA A 83 17.56 -10.85 -8.22
C ALA A 83 18.26 -12.21 -8.41
N GLU A 84 19.52 -12.33 -7.97
CA GLU A 84 20.31 -13.56 -8.06
C GLU A 84 19.93 -14.56 -6.97
N GLU A 85 19.61 -14.08 -5.77
CA GLU A 85 19.20 -14.92 -4.63
C GLU A 85 17.76 -15.43 -4.77
N LEU A 86 16.92 -14.80 -5.62
CA LEU A 86 15.59 -15.28 -5.98
C LEU A 86 15.58 -16.52 -6.89
N LYS A 87 16.74 -16.98 -7.39
CA LYS A 87 16.84 -18.18 -8.23
C LYS A 87 16.59 -19.49 -7.47
N THR A 88 16.72 -19.46 -6.14
CA THR A 88 16.36 -20.54 -5.21
C THR A 88 15.10 -20.17 -4.44
N PRO A 89 14.18 -21.13 -4.16
CA PRO A 89 13.01 -20.86 -3.34
C PRO A 89 13.46 -20.31 -1.99
N PRO A 90 13.05 -19.09 -1.62
CA PRO A 90 13.47 -18.49 -0.36
C PRO A 90 12.77 -19.15 0.82
N ASP A 91 13.45 -19.18 1.96
CA ASP A 91 12.82 -19.54 3.23
C ASP A 91 11.58 -18.66 3.47
N GLN A 92 10.50 -19.29 3.92
CA GLN A 92 9.26 -18.61 4.23
C GLN A 92 9.14 -18.38 5.73
N ILE A 93 8.75 -17.17 6.11
CA ILE A 93 8.51 -16.80 7.50
C ILE A 93 7.00 -16.71 7.67
N GLU A 94 6.48 -17.45 8.64
CA GLU A 94 5.09 -17.34 9.05
C GLU A 94 4.90 -16.10 9.93
N MET A 95 3.95 -15.25 9.58
CA MET A 95 3.69 -13.98 10.24
C MET A 95 2.19 -13.78 10.48
N PRO A 96 1.79 -13.22 11.64
CA PRO A 96 0.42 -12.77 11.83
C PRO A 96 0.12 -11.56 10.95
N VAL A 97 -1.01 -11.60 10.26
CA VAL A 97 -1.51 -10.56 9.34
C VAL A 97 -2.90 -10.17 9.77
N LEU A 98 -3.08 -8.88 10.04
CA LEU A 98 -4.41 -8.31 10.21
C LEU A 98 -5.04 -8.10 8.83
N ASN A 99 -6.33 -8.39 8.73
CA ASN A 99 -7.15 -7.89 7.65
C ASN A 99 -8.47 -7.31 8.15
N TRP A 100 -8.95 -6.29 7.46
CA TRP A 100 -10.19 -5.60 7.76
C TRP A 100 -10.76 -4.97 6.49
N LYS A 101 -12.07 -4.68 6.52
CA LYS A 101 -12.70 -3.96 5.41
C LYS A 101 -12.19 -2.53 5.32
N SER A 102 -11.85 -2.08 4.12
CA SER A 102 -11.53 -0.68 3.85
C SER A 102 -12.68 0.23 4.27
N ALA A 103 -12.37 1.43 4.74
CA ALA A 103 -13.36 2.47 5.04
C ALA A 103 -14.02 3.01 3.76
N VAL A 104 -13.35 2.85 2.62
CA VAL A 104 -13.82 3.25 1.29
C VAL A 104 -14.01 2.00 0.45
N GLU A 105 -15.22 1.81 -0.06
CA GLU A 105 -15.51 0.77 -1.04
C GLU A 105 -15.26 1.32 -2.45
N THR A 106 -14.61 0.53 -3.27
CA THR A 106 -14.29 0.85 -4.67
C THR A 106 -14.75 -0.27 -5.57
N ILE A 107 -14.79 -0.01 -6.87
CA ILE A 107 -15.11 -1.01 -7.88
C ILE A 107 -14.08 -2.16 -7.95
N SER A 108 -12.85 -1.90 -7.50
CA SER A 108 -11.78 -2.90 -7.43
C SER A 108 -11.88 -3.63 -6.10
N ILE A 109 -12.43 -4.85 -6.13
CA ILE A 109 -12.70 -5.63 -4.93
C ILE A 109 -11.44 -5.90 -4.09
N GLU A 110 -10.27 -5.95 -4.75
CA GLU A 110 -8.96 -6.11 -4.13
C GLU A 110 -8.64 -4.96 -3.17
N ASN A 111 -9.10 -3.74 -3.46
CA ASN A 111 -8.86 -2.55 -2.64
C ASN A 111 -9.82 -2.46 -1.44
N ASN A 112 -10.88 -3.27 -1.42
CA ASN A 112 -11.91 -3.21 -0.38
C ASN A 112 -11.51 -3.98 0.89
N THR A 113 -10.34 -4.63 0.89
CA THR A 113 -9.75 -5.28 2.06
C THR A 113 -8.34 -4.77 2.30
N ALA A 114 -8.11 -4.19 3.48
CA ALA A 114 -6.79 -3.77 3.91
C ALA A 114 -6.06 -4.93 4.60
N TYR A 115 -4.73 -4.98 4.42
CA TYR A 115 -3.86 -5.97 5.03
C TYR A 115 -2.68 -5.31 5.74
N ALA A 116 -2.30 -5.85 6.90
CA ALA A 116 -1.11 -5.41 7.62
C ALA A 116 -0.37 -6.58 8.26
N ALA A 117 0.93 -6.69 7.97
CA ALA A 117 1.80 -7.60 8.71
C ALA A 117 2.02 -7.05 10.12
N TYR A 118 1.78 -7.87 11.13
CA TYR A 118 1.81 -7.47 12.52
C TYR A 118 3.05 -7.99 13.24
N PHE A 119 3.74 -7.10 13.92
CA PHE A 119 4.91 -7.39 14.73
C PHE A 119 4.57 -6.99 16.18
N PRO A 120 4.05 -7.94 16.99
CA PRO A 120 3.58 -7.66 18.34
C PRO A 120 4.73 -7.52 19.34
N HIS A 121 4.66 -6.51 20.19
CA HIS A 121 5.43 -6.44 21.43
C HIS A 121 4.50 -6.68 22.64
N PRO A 122 4.87 -7.57 23.59
CA PRO A 122 4.04 -7.84 24.76
C PRO A 122 3.83 -6.58 25.62
N ASP A 123 2.63 -6.47 26.20
CA ASP A 123 2.26 -5.49 27.24
C ASP A 123 2.40 -4.01 26.85
N LYS A 124 2.23 -3.69 25.57
CA LYS A 124 2.25 -2.31 25.07
C LYS A 124 0.91 -1.88 24.48
N ARG A 125 0.49 -0.67 24.86
CA ARG A 125 -0.74 -0.02 24.35
C ARG A 125 -0.50 0.87 23.12
N ALA A 126 0.76 1.09 22.74
CA ALA A 126 1.13 1.92 21.60
C ALA A 126 1.68 1.05 20.47
N ALA A 127 1.38 1.45 19.23
CA ALA A 127 1.88 0.81 18.03
C ALA A 127 2.31 1.84 17.00
N VAL A 128 3.21 1.46 16.11
CA VAL A 128 3.63 2.24 14.95
C VAL A 128 3.02 1.65 13.70
N ILE A 129 2.44 2.50 12.86
CA ILE A 129 1.98 2.12 11.51
C ILE A 129 3.09 2.47 10.52
N ILE A 130 3.53 1.49 9.75
CA ILE A 130 4.50 1.64 8.67
C ILE A 130 3.74 1.66 7.34
N LEU A 131 3.80 2.82 6.67
CA LEU A 131 3.27 3.02 5.32
C LEU A 131 4.42 2.85 4.32
N PRO A 132 4.49 1.73 3.58
CA PRO A 132 5.55 1.55 2.60
C PRO A 132 5.38 2.50 1.40
N HIS A 133 6.47 2.72 0.65
CA HIS A 133 6.40 3.41 -0.64
C HIS A 133 5.69 2.55 -1.70
N TRP A 134 5.24 3.20 -2.78
CA TRP A 134 4.59 2.51 -3.90
C TRP A 134 5.48 1.41 -4.48
N ASN A 135 4.89 0.23 -4.71
CA ASN A 135 5.56 -0.97 -5.21
C ASN A 135 6.63 -1.57 -4.26
N ALA A 136 6.57 -1.26 -2.97
CA ALA A 136 7.43 -1.93 -1.98
C ALA A 136 7.06 -3.42 -1.87
N LYS A 137 8.07 -4.29 -1.93
CA LYS A 137 7.88 -5.72 -1.77
C LYS A 137 7.32 -6.05 -0.39
N ALA A 138 6.63 -7.18 -0.28
CA ALA A 138 5.91 -7.60 0.93
C ALA A 138 6.79 -7.61 2.20
N GLY A 139 8.05 -8.02 2.09
CA GLY A 139 8.99 -8.04 3.21
C GLY A 139 9.71 -6.72 3.49
N THR A 140 9.65 -5.73 2.59
CA THR A 140 10.33 -4.44 2.80
C THR A 140 9.83 -3.82 4.10
N TYR A 141 10.75 -3.25 4.89
CA TYR A 141 10.54 -2.70 6.24
C TYR A 141 10.36 -3.71 7.38
N PHE A 142 10.46 -5.02 7.15
CA PHE A 142 10.39 -6.00 8.25
C PHE A 142 11.50 -5.81 9.28
N ASP A 143 12.72 -5.46 8.85
CA ASP A 143 13.82 -5.21 9.80
C ASP A 143 13.60 -3.94 10.62
N LEU A 144 12.97 -2.92 10.03
CA LEU A 144 12.52 -1.73 10.76
C LEU A 144 11.44 -2.09 11.79
N ALA A 145 10.46 -2.91 11.42
CA ALA A 145 9.43 -3.38 12.34
C ALA A 145 10.02 -4.20 13.50
N LYS A 146 10.96 -5.10 13.21
CA LYS A 146 11.72 -5.86 14.23
C LYS A 146 12.54 -4.95 15.13
N PHE A 147 13.16 -3.90 14.58
CA PHE A 147 13.87 -2.90 15.38
C PHE A 147 12.93 -2.13 16.31
N LEU A 148 11.77 -1.68 15.81
CA LEU A 148 10.74 -1.02 16.62
C LEU A 148 10.25 -1.91 17.77
N ASN A 149 10.10 -3.22 17.51
CA ASN A 149 9.81 -4.20 18.55
C ASN A 149 10.92 -4.25 19.60
N LYS A 150 12.20 -4.30 19.21
CA LYS A 150 13.31 -4.29 20.17
C LYS A 150 13.35 -3.06 21.07
N VAL A 151 12.84 -1.91 20.62
CA VAL A 151 12.71 -0.69 21.44
C VAL A 151 11.36 -0.55 22.15
N GLY A 152 10.55 -1.62 22.16
CA GLY A 152 9.34 -1.72 22.97
C GLY A 152 8.07 -1.21 22.30
N LEU A 153 7.97 -1.24 20.98
CA LEU A 153 6.79 -0.83 20.21
C LEU A 153 6.27 -1.98 19.33
N SER A 154 4.96 -2.23 19.39
CA SER A 154 4.31 -3.05 18.35
C SER A 154 4.34 -2.30 17.02
N ALA A 155 4.41 -3.01 15.90
CA ALA A 155 4.41 -2.41 14.57
C ALA A 155 3.43 -3.10 13.63
N LEU A 156 2.71 -2.32 12.82
CA LEU A 156 1.87 -2.78 11.72
C LEU A 156 2.41 -2.22 10.42
N ARG A 157 2.81 -3.08 9.48
CA ARG A 157 3.21 -2.67 8.14
C ARG A 157 2.06 -2.90 7.18
N LEU A 158 1.49 -1.82 6.62
CA LEU A 158 0.42 -1.91 5.64
C LEU A 158 0.93 -2.49 4.31
N THR A 159 0.04 -3.13 3.58
CA THR A 159 0.21 -3.37 2.14
C THR A 159 -0.57 -2.29 1.40
N LEU A 160 0.11 -1.57 0.52
CA LEU A 160 -0.41 -0.48 -0.30
C LEU A 160 -0.18 -0.79 -1.78
#